data_AF-A0A377IQ09-F1
#
_entry.id   AF-A0A377IQ09-F1
#
_cell.length_a   1.000
_cell.length_b   1.000
_cell.length_c   1.000
_cell.angle_alpha   90.00
_cell.angle_beta   90.00
_cell.angle_gamma   90.00
#
_symmetry.space_group_name_H-M   'P 1'
#
loop_
_entity.id
_entity.type
_entity.pdbx_description
1 polymer ?
#
loop_
_entity_poly.entity_id
_entity_poly.type
_entity_poly.pdbx_seq_one_letter_code
_entity_poly.pdbx_strand_id
1 'polypeptide(L)'
;MSVDFFNSATENHHNTEGLKERYDLIARILNAKTNNEGLEEYQSILYNKFLEFASGVDSLKEKEIALLMLQEIQKELQLVASYPSLFQKTIVAVGGGFSAGKSTFLNNLLGLN
;
A
#
# COMPACT_ATOMS: atom_id res chain seq x y z
N MET A 1 9.40 48.96 28.01
CA MET A 1 9.04 49.06 26.58
C MET A 1 8.23 47.80 26.27
N SER A 2 6.90 47.93 26.26
CA SER A 2 5.98 46.82 25.99
C SER A 2 5.90 46.64 24.48
N VAL A 3 6.10 45.43 23.99
CA VAL A 3 5.89 45.10 22.57
C VAL A 3 4.56 44.37 22.49
N ASP A 4 3.51 45.13 22.21
CA ASP A 4 2.20 44.59 21.87
C ASP A 4 2.29 43.99 20.47
N PHE A 5 2.60 42.69 20.37
CA PHE A 5 2.78 41.99 19.09
C PHE A 5 1.56 41.15 18.67
N PHE A 6 0.38 41.36 19.26
CA PHE A 6 -0.81 40.62 18.87
C PHE A 6 -2.01 41.54 18.72
N ASN A 7 -2.26 41.99 17.49
CA ASN A 7 -3.61 42.04 16.93
C ASN A 7 -3.58 42.45 15.46
N SER A 8 -3.53 41.45 14.58
CA SER A 8 -4.26 41.51 13.32
C SER A 8 -4.96 40.17 13.13
N ALA A 9 -6.12 40.05 13.77
CA ALA A 9 -7.13 39.08 13.37
C ALA A 9 -7.61 39.46 11.96
N THR A 10 -6.84 39.07 10.94
CA THR A 10 -7.33 39.00 9.57
C THR A 10 -7.91 37.60 9.38
N GLU A 11 -9.21 37.58 9.11
CA GLU A 11 -10.02 36.40 8.83
C GLU A 11 -9.35 35.52 7.75
N ASN A 12 -8.64 34.48 8.18
CA ASN A 12 -8.05 33.45 7.30
C ASN A 12 -8.97 32.23 7.16
N HIS A 13 -10.29 32.40 7.34
CA HIS A 13 -11.26 31.30 7.34
C HIS A 13 -11.29 30.52 6.01
N HIS A 14 -11.00 31.17 4.87
CA HIS A 14 -10.94 30.50 3.57
C HIS A 14 -9.66 29.66 3.35
N ASN A 15 -8.53 30.04 3.94
CA ASN A 15 -7.26 29.35 3.70
C ASN A 15 -7.12 28.09 4.58
N THR A 16 -7.77 28.07 5.74
CA THR A 16 -7.79 26.90 6.64
C THR A 16 -8.67 25.78 6.14
N GLU A 17 -9.79 26.09 5.48
CA GLU A 17 -10.70 25.08 4.91
C GLU A 17 -10.06 24.35 3.72
N GLY A 18 -9.48 25.09 2.78
CA GLY A 18 -8.79 24.50 1.63
C GLY A 18 -7.57 23.65 2.02
N LEU A 19 -6.89 23.99 3.11
CA LEU A 19 -5.78 23.17 3.63
C LEU A 19 -6.29 21.88 4.28
N LYS A 20 -7.37 21.97 5.06
CA LYS A 20 -8.03 20.82 5.69
C LYS A 20 -8.54 19.83 4.64
N GLU A 21 -9.16 20.31 3.56
CA GLU A 21 -9.62 19.47 2.45
C GLU A 21 -8.48 18.72 1.76
N ARG A 22 -7.33 19.39 1.55
CA ARG A 22 -6.13 18.75 0.98
C ARG A 22 -5.59 17.64 1.88
N TYR A 23 -5.48 17.90 3.18
CA TYR A 23 -5.01 16.90 4.13
C TYR A 23 -5.99 15.74 4.29
N ASP A 24 -7.29 16.02 4.30
CA ASP A 24 -8.33 14.97 4.34
C ASP A 24 -8.28 14.09 3.09
N LEU A 25 -8.10 14.67 1.91
CA LEU A 25 -7.92 13.90 0.67
C LEU A 25 -6.67 13.00 0.74
N ILE A 26 -5.53 13.52 1.17
CA ILE A 26 -4.30 12.74 1.34
C ILE A 26 -4.53 11.61 2.34
N ALA A 27 -5.15 11.90 3.49
CA ALA A 27 -5.44 10.90 4.51
C ALA A 27 -6.37 9.80 3.97
N ARG A 28 -7.39 10.15 3.18
CA ARG A 28 -8.29 9.17 2.54
C ARG A 28 -7.56 8.30 1.52
N ILE A 29 -6.69 8.88 0.70
CA ILE A 29 -5.90 8.12 -0.30
C ILE A 29 -4.93 7.18 0.40
N LEU A 30 -4.19 7.66 1.41
CA LEU A 30 -3.22 6.84 2.15
C LEU A 30 -3.87 5.76 3.01
N ASN A 31 -5.08 6.00 3.52
CA ASN A 31 -5.84 5.02 4.30
C ASN A 31 -6.77 4.15 3.44
N ALA A 32 -6.75 4.31 2.11
CA ALA A 32 -7.59 3.51 1.23
C ALA A 32 -7.23 2.03 1.41
N LYS A 33 -8.20 1.24 1.88
CA LYS A 33 -8.04 -0.20 2.05
C LYS A 33 -8.35 -0.92 0.76
N THR A 34 -7.65 -2.02 0.54
CA THR A 34 -7.86 -2.91 -0.58
C THR A 34 -8.94 -3.91 -0.20
N ASN A 35 -10.11 -3.80 -0.83
CA ASN A 35 -11.23 -4.70 -0.58
C ASN A 35 -11.02 -5.98 -1.40
N ASN A 36 -10.70 -7.07 -0.74
CA ASN A 36 -10.53 -8.38 -1.37
C ASN A 36 -11.05 -9.47 -0.43
N GLU A 37 -12.14 -10.13 -0.82
CA GLU A 37 -12.83 -11.13 0.00
C GLU A 37 -11.92 -12.29 0.42
N GLY A 38 -11.07 -12.79 -0.49
CA GLY A 38 -10.14 -13.87 -0.19
C GLY A 38 -9.06 -13.47 0.82
N LEU A 39 -8.58 -12.22 0.76
CA LEU A 39 -7.64 -11.67 1.75
C LEU A 39 -8.29 -11.48 3.12
N GLU A 40 -9.55 -11.01 3.15
CA GLU A 40 -10.32 -10.86 4.40
C GLU A 40 -10.60 -12.22 5.05
N GLU A 41 -10.97 -13.23 4.26
CA GLU A 41 -11.17 -14.59 4.74
C GLU A 41 -9.86 -15.18 5.28
N TYR A 42 -8.76 -15.02 4.55
CA TYR A 42 -7.45 -15.47 5.01
C TYR A 42 -7.05 -14.84 6.35
N GLN A 43 -7.20 -13.53 6.50
CA GLN A 43 -6.92 -12.83 7.75
C GLN A 43 -7.81 -13.33 8.89
N SER A 44 -9.09 -13.57 8.63
CA SER A 44 -10.01 -14.14 9.61
C SER A 44 -9.57 -15.55 10.04
N ILE A 45 -9.16 -16.40 9.10
CA ILE A 45 -8.64 -17.74 9.43
C ILE A 45 -7.36 -17.63 10.25
N LEU A 46 -6.41 -16.78 9.86
CA LEU A 46 -5.13 -16.64 10.54
C LEU A 46 -5.28 -16.12 11.97
N TYR A 47 -6.03 -15.03 12.15
CA TYR A 47 -6.09 -14.34 13.44
C TYR A 47 -7.18 -14.87 14.38
N ASN A 48 -8.24 -15.51 13.85
CA ASN A 48 -9.30 -16.08 14.69
C ASN A 48 -9.11 -17.60 14.87
N LYS A 49 -9.08 -18.35 13.78
CA LYS A 49 -9.12 -19.83 13.84
C LYS A 49 -7.75 -20.45 14.13
N PHE A 50 -6.70 -19.97 13.46
CA PHE A 50 -5.36 -20.53 13.61
C PHE A 50 -4.74 -20.18 14.95
N LEU A 51 -4.87 -18.94 15.43
CA LEU A 51 -4.38 -18.57 16.76
C LEU A 51 -5.11 -19.33 17.89
N GLU A 52 -6.42 -19.55 17.76
CA GLU A 52 -7.18 -20.39 18.69
C GLU A 52 -6.66 -21.84 18.67
N PHE A 53 -6.52 -22.44 17.48
CA PHE A 53 -5.94 -23.77 17.32
C PHE A 53 -4.53 -23.87 17.92
N ALA A 54 -3.65 -22.91 17.60
CA ALA A 54 -2.28 -22.87 18.06
C ALA A 54 -2.20 -22.71 19.59
N SER A 55 -3.19 -22.08 20.25
CA SER A 55 -3.20 -21.98 21.71
C SER A 55 -3.19 -23.35 22.40
N GLY A 56 -3.78 -24.38 21.77
CA GLY A 56 -3.87 -25.75 22.31
C GLY A 56 -2.69 -26.68 22.00
N VAL A 57 -1.68 -26.26 21.24
CA VAL A 57 -0.50 -27.10 20.91
C VAL A 57 0.59 -26.93 22.00
N ASP A 58 1.40 -27.94 22.31
CA ASP A 58 2.37 -27.82 23.42
C ASP A 58 3.70 -27.14 23.01
N SER A 59 4.08 -27.22 21.74
CA SER A 59 5.37 -26.69 21.24
C SER A 59 5.28 -25.21 20.87
N LEU A 60 5.87 -24.33 21.68
CA LEU A 60 5.92 -22.89 21.39
C LEU A 60 6.71 -22.58 20.10
N LYS A 61 7.82 -23.29 19.86
CA LYS A 61 8.70 -23.03 18.71
C LYS A 61 8.02 -23.31 17.37
N GLU A 62 7.28 -24.41 17.27
CA GLU A 62 6.57 -24.77 16.04
C GLU A 62 5.45 -23.77 15.72
N LYS A 63 4.75 -23.29 16.76
CA LYS A 63 3.73 -22.24 16.61
C LYS A 63 4.31 -20.95 16.07
N GLU A 64 5.43 -20.49 16.64
CA GLU A 64 6.07 -19.25 16.22
C GLU A 64 6.52 -19.33 14.75
N ILE A 65 7.15 -20.44 14.36
CA ILE A 65 7.57 -20.65 12.97
C ILE A 65 6.37 -20.66 12.02
N ALA A 66 5.31 -21.41 12.35
CA ALA A 66 4.11 -21.47 11.53
C ALA A 66 3.41 -20.11 11.42
N LEU A 67 3.30 -19.36 12.52
CA LEU A 67 2.72 -18.03 12.52
C LEU A 67 3.54 -17.06 11.64
N LEU A 68 4.87 -17.09 11.73
CA LEU A 68 5.74 -16.27 10.89
C LEU A 68 5.55 -16.58 9.40
N MET A 69 5.51 -17.86 9.03
CA MET A 69 5.29 -18.27 7.64
C MET A 69 3.92 -17.84 7.12
N LEU A 70 2.86 -17.98 7.92
CA LEU A 70 1.52 -17.54 7.53
C LEU A 70 1.42 -16.00 7.41
N GLN A 71 2.10 -15.26 8.28
CA GLN A 71 2.19 -13.81 8.17
C GLN A 71 2.99 -13.36 6.94
N GLU A 72 3.98 -14.13 6.50
CA GLU A 72 4.72 -13.86 5.27
C GLU A 72 3.82 -14.07 4.04
N ILE A 73 3.06 -15.17 4.00
CA ILE A 73 2.04 -15.41 2.97
C ILE A 73 0.99 -14.29 2.96
N GLN A 74 0.55 -13.79 4.13
CA GLN A 74 -0.36 -12.66 4.20
C GLN A 74 0.20 -11.42 3.50
N LYS A 75 1.49 -11.11 3.66
CA LYS A 75 2.12 -9.94 3.03
C LYS A 75 2.13 -10.06 1.51
N GLU A 76 2.43 -11.24 0.99
CA GLU A 76 2.37 -11.50 -0.46
C GLU A 76 0.94 -11.40 -0.99
N LEU A 77 -0.04 -12.00 -0.30
CA LEU A 77 -1.45 -11.90 -0.65
C LEU A 77 -1.94 -10.45 -0.62
N GLN A 78 -1.51 -9.65 0.36
CA GLN A 78 -1.80 -8.22 0.41
C GLN A 78 -1.25 -7.49 -0.81
N LEU A 79 -0.02 -7.79 -1.25
CA LEU A 79 0.56 -7.18 -2.44
C LEU A 79 -0.23 -7.53 -3.71
N VAL A 80 -0.60 -8.81 -3.87
CA VAL A 80 -1.40 -9.30 -5.00
C VAL A 80 -2.79 -8.66 -5.02
N ALA A 81 -3.47 -8.62 -3.88
CA ALA A 81 -4.79 -8.03 -3.73
C ALA A 81 -4.78 -6.50 -3.89
N SER A 82 -3.68 -5.82 -3.54
CA SER A 82 -3.56 -4.38 -3.67
C SER A 82 -3.34 -3.91 -5.10
N TYR A 83 -2.71 -4.74 -5.92
CA TYR A 83 -2.40 -4.40 -7.31
C TYR A 83 -2.75 -5.54 -8.27
N PRO A 84 -4.03 -5.96 -8.36
CA PRO A 84 -4.43 -7.12 -9.15
C PRO A 84 -4.05 -6.96 -10.64
N SER A 85 -4.04 -5.72 -11.14
CA SER A 85 -3.64 -5.40 -12.51
C SER A 85 -2.13 -5.53 -12.78
N LEU A 86 -1.26 -5.47 -11.75
CA LEU A 86 0.17 -5.72 -11.92
C LEU A 86 0.44 -7.22 -12.13
N PHE A 87 -0.27 -8.07 -11.40
CA PHE A 87 -0.09 -9.52 -11.47
C PHE A 87 -0.82 -10.17 -12.65
N GLN A 88 -1.81 -9.49 -13.23
CA GLN A 88 -2.45 -9.91 -14.49
C GLN A 88 -1.68 -9.46 -15.74
N LYS A 89 -0.73 -8.53 -15.62
CA LYS A 89 0.04 -8.01 -16.76
C LYS A 89 1.39 -8.68 -16.87
N THR A 90 1.80 -9.02 -18.09
CA THR A 90 3.19 -9.36 -18.38
C THR A 90 4.03 -8.08 -18.35
N ILE A 91 4.90 -7.95 -17.36
CA ILE A 91 5.85 -6.84 -17.25
C ILE A 91 7.15 -7.27 -17.93
N VAL A 92 7.55 -6.54 -18.98
CA VAL A 92 8.82 -6.76 -19.69
C VAL A 92 9.75 -5.58 -19.44
N ALA A 93 10.95 -5.86 -18.91
CA ALA A 93 11.99 -4.85 -18.71
C ALA A 93 13.00 -4.88 -19.87
N VAL A 94 13.23 -3.73 -20.52
CA VAL A 94 14.23 -3.58 -21.58
C VAL A 94 15.43 -2.80 -21.04
N GLY A 95 16.56 -3.49 -20.84
CA GLY A 95 17.81 -2.91 -20.35
C GLY A 95 18.72 -2.38 -21.45
N GLY A 96 19.62 -1.44 -21.11
CA GLY A 96 20.65 -0.93 -22.02
C GLY A 96 21.18 0.45 -21.65
N GLY A 97 22.37 0.81 -22.13
CA GLY A 97 23.03 2.10 -21.87
C GLY A 97 22.25 3.33 -22.34
N PHE A 98 22.70 4.53 -21.96
CA PHE A 98 22.13 5.77 -22.46
C PHE A 98 22.21 5.81 -23.99
N SER A 99 21.13 6.24 -24.65
CA SER A 99 21.02 6.31 -26.11
C SER A 99 21.17 4.98 -26.89
N ALA A 100 21.09 3.82 -26.24
CA ALA A 100 21.19 2.51 -26.91
C ALA A 100 19.99 2.12 -27.80
N GLY A 101 19.04 3.03 -28.05
CA GLY A 101 17.88 2.76 -28.91
C GLY A 101 16.70 2.04 -28.23
N LYS A 102 16.64 1.99 -26.89
CA LYS A 102 15.55 1.33 -26.14
C LYS A 102 14.15 1.78 -26.57
N SER A 103 13.94 3.09 -26.75
CA SER A 103 12.65 3.64 -27.20
C SER A 103 12.32 3.24 -28.64
N THR A 104 13.31 3.30 -29.54
CA THR A 104 13.16 2.87 -30.95
C THR A 104 12.80 1.39 -31.04
N PHE A 105 13.40 0.54 -30.21
CA PHE A 105 13.06 -0.88 -30.13
C PHE A 105 11.61 -1.10 -29.68
N LEU A 106 11.18 -0.45 -28.60
CA LEU A 106 9.82 -0.61 -28.08
C LEU A 106 8.76 -0.12 -29.08
N ASN A 107 8.98 1.02 -29.73
CA ASN A 107 8.01 1.54 -30.69
C ASN A 107 7.87 0.62 -31.92
N ASN A 108 8.97 0.04 -32.41
CA ASN A 108 8.93 -0.96 -33.47
C ASN A 108 8.20 -2.24 -33.02
N LEU A 109 8.53 -2.74 -31.83
CA LEU A 109 7.94 -3.97 -31.29
C LEU A 109 6.42 -3.85 -31.09
N LEU A 110 5.96 -2.67 -30.66
CA LEU A 110 4.55 -2.38 -30.39
C LEU A 110 3.80 -1.86 -31.62
N GLY A 111 4.47 -1.68 -32.76
CA GLY A 111 3.85 -1.13 -33.98
C GLY A 111 3.38 0.32 -33.84
N LEU A 112 4.07 1.11 -33.01
CA LEU A 112 3.73 2.52 -32.71
C LEU A 112 4.50 3.52 -33.59
N ASN A 113 5.17 3.04 -34.64
CA ASN A 113 5.97 3.83 -35.59
C ASN A 113 5.18 4.25 -36.84
#